data_AF-A0A9P8PWR8-F1
#
_entry.id   AF-A0A9P8PWR8-F1
#
_cell.length_a   1.000
_cell.length_b   1.000
_cell.length_c   1.000
_cell.angle_alpha   90.00
_cell.angle_beta   90.00
_cell.angle_gamma   90.00
#
_symmetry.space_group_name_H-M   'P 1'
#
loop_
_entity.id
_entity.type
_entity.pdbx_description
1 polymer ?
#
loop_
_entity_poly.entity_id
_entity_poly.type
_entity_poly.pdbx_seq_one_letter_code
_entity_poly.pdbx_strand_id
1 'polypeptide(L)'
;MSGNNSYTKLQPQGAEDVQSPSYPGNYSARTKKRWGSTPNSYIGTLNSTTTDGIHTQLSPDHIFPAQLYSTESGRLFHAGKILIALVGLPARGKTHLSVSLTRYLRWLGVKTQSFHVSDYRRKAYSNFEDDIPQDYFSASPKTEEGIKIREQIINGCLSDIMSFFERERGQVAIYDALNALKIHRLEVEELFSKMNIKVLFIESIVDDAKLLKRNVNNAAASPDYEGWDPKLAKSDYLKRIQANAPIYEQIDFDKTETHLNYIKFINFGERLVTHNSQHGYLINRIVFFLMNSRIKAGRVYFARCGKSNLDKYIDDELLNSEGLEYSEILCKTLLARLKEKRKQELREMINESPIYSTPISSVNSQSSSSNVSTENIPSLTRKHLSRQPSTADGSSVNSFVVWTATRKRTSETANPFRRKGITVRERYQLNQLNTGAVADMPEEEIIKIFENEYLQDLKDPYHHRYPRAESYHDLAVRMEPLLLEMERMDGDILIIAHESVLRVLYGYLMACSCYSIPALEFPRDELIEISYTPYENLTKRIKLEGVEP
;
A
#
# COMPACT_ATOMS: atom_id res chain seq x y z
N MET A 1 -56.58 -19.85 15.85
CA MET A 1 -57.22 -19.66 14.53
C MET A 1 -56.34 -18.73 13.72
N SER A 2 -55.72 -19.31 12.70
CA SER A 2 -54.76 -18.73 11.76
C SER A 2 -55.42 -17.76 10.79
N GLY A 3 -54.78 -16.62 10.54
CA GLY A 3 -55.08 -15.72 9.43
C GLY A 3 -53.80 -15.16 8.84
N ASN A 4 -53.30 -15.82 7.78
CA ASN A 4 -52.21 -15.36 6.92
C ASN A 4 -52.66 -14.11 6.15
N ASN A 5 -51.83 -13.06 6.10
CA ASN A 5 -51.90 -12.06 5.04
C ASN A 5 -50.52 -11.92 4.39
N SER A 6 -50.46 -12.42 3.17
CA SER A 6 -49.34 -12.40 2.22
C SER A 6 -49.18 -11.01 1.59
N TYR A 7 -47.97 -10.46 1.62
CA TYR A 7 -47.60 -9.28 0.86
C TYR A 7 -47.35 -9.64 -0.62
N THR A 8 -48.16 -9.06 -1.51
CA THR A 8 -48.07 -9.21 -2.96
C THR A 8 -47.01 -8.26 -3.53
N LYS A 9 -46.05 -8.80 -4.29
CA LYS A 9 -45.09 -8.03 -5.10
C LYS A 9 -45.83 -7.23 -6.18
N LEU A 10 -45.71 -5.90 -6.16
CA LEU A 10 -46.06 -5.03 -7.30
C LEU A 10 -44.86 -4.95 -8.26
N GLN A 11 -45.07 -5.35 -9.51
CA GLN A 11 -44.17 -5.08 -10.63
C GLN A 11 -44.34 -3.61 -11.09
N PRO A 12 -43.27 -2.91 -11.52
CA PRO A 12 -43.41 -1.58 -12.10
C PRO A 12 -43.80 -1.70 -13.59
N GLN A 13 -44.98 -1.19 -13.93
CA GLN A 13 -45.39 -0.89 -15.31
C GLN A 13 -45.00 0.55 -15.66
N GLY A 14 -44.50 0.75 -16.90
CA GLY A 14 -44.56 2.02 -17.62
C GLY A 14 -43.46 3.04 -17.32
N ALA A 15 -42.40 3.05 -18.13
CA ALA A 15 -41.57 4.24 -18.32
C ALA A 15 -42.21 5.09 -19.41
N GLU A 16 -42.80 6.23 -19.03
CA GLU A 16 -43.12 7.32 -19.97
C GLU A 16 -42.13 8.46 -19.79
N ASP A 17 -41.72 9.03 -20.92
CA ASP A 17 -40.67 10.03 -21.08
C ASP A 17 -40.95 11.32 -20.27
N VAL A 18 -40.12 11.59 -19.28
CA VAL A 18 -40.15 12.85 -18.53
C VAL A 18 -39.47 13.95 -19.37
N GLN A 19 -40.24 14.96 -19.75
CA GLN A 19 -39.75 16.19 -20.41
C GLN A 19 -38.70 16.92 -19.56
N SER A 20 -37.69 17.48 -20.23
CA SER A 20 -36.58 18.21 -19.61
C SER A 20 -37.02 19.59 -19.08
N PRO A 21 -36.48 20.06 -17.95
CA PRO A 21 -36.85 21.34 -17.35
C PRO A 21 -36.36 22.56 -18.18
N SER A 22 -37.12 23.64 -18.13
CA SER A 22 -37.06 24.80 -19.03
C SER A 22 -36.07 25.92 -18.66
N TYR A 23 -35.12 25.70 -17.74
CA TYR A 23 -34.12 26.72 -17.36
C TYR A 23 -32.68 26.19 -17.38
N PRO A 24 -31.72 26.95 -17.94
CA PRO A 24 -30.33 26.55 -17.98
C PRO A 24 -29.66 26.86 -16.63
N GLY A 25 -29.83 25.96 -15.66
CA GLY A 25 -28.86 25.83 -14.57
C GLY A 25 -27.57 25.22 -15.11
N ASN A 26 -26.43 25.45 -14.44
CA ASN A 26 -25.16 24.74 -14.70
C ASN A 26 -25.28 23.26 -14.30
N TYR A 27 -26.14 22.53 -15.01
CA TYR A 27 -26.29 21.09 -14.90
C TYR A 27 -25.15 20.43 -15.68
N SER A 28 -24.01 20.27 -15.04
CA SER A 28 -23.10 19.15 -15.35
C SER A 28 -23.67 17.79 -14.90
N ALA A 29 -25.01 17.63 -14.97
CA ALA A 29 -25.77 16.41 -14.76
C ALA A 29 -26.12 15.84 -16.14
N ARG A 30 -25.16 15.23 -16.84
CA ARG A 30 -24.92 13.77 -16.84
C ARG A 30 -26.22 12.96 -17.00
N THR A 31 -26.64 12.78 -18.26
CA THR A 31 -27.90 12.17 -18.68
C THR A 31 -27.84 10.65 -18.95
N LYS A 32 -26.73 9.95 -18.65
CA LYS A 32 -26.64 8.48 -18.84
C LYS A 32 -26.20 7.77 -17.55
N LYS A 33 -26.90 6.67 -17.21
CA LYS A 33 -26.52 5.70 -16.17
C LYS A 33 -25.08 5.25 -16.41
N ARG A 34 -24.14 5.77 -15.62
CA ARG A 34 -22.70 5.51 -15.76
C ARG A 34 -22.24 4.24 -15.06
N TRP A 35 -22.99 3.80 -14.06
CA TRP A 35 -22.66 2.68 -13.20
C TRP A 35 -23.70 1.60 -13.43
N GLY A 36 -23.23 0.41 -13.79
CA GLY A 36 -24.08 -0.77 -13.92
C GLY A 36 -24.92 -0.89 -12.65
N SER A 37 -26.24 -0.84 -12.81
CA SER A 37 -27.12 -1.32 -11.75
C SER A 37 -26.84 -2.80 -11.57
N THR A 38 -26.15 -3.15 -10.49
CA THR A 38 -26.24 -4.34 -9.60
C THR A 38 -24.83 -4.70 -9.10
N PRO A 39 -24.62 -4.68 -7.77
CA PRO A 39 -24.32 -5.96 -7.12
C PRO A 39 -25.22 -6.17 -5.90
N ASN A 40 -26.43 -6.70 -6.12
CA ASN A 40 -27.16 -7.45 -5.11
C ASN A 40 -26.43 -8.78 -4.87
N SER A 41 -25.25 -8.75 -4.25
CA SER A 41 -24.60 -9.90 -3.59
C SER A 41 -23.14 -9.61 -3.14
N TYR A 42 -22.78 -8.42 -2.67
CA TYR A 42 -21.49 -8.25 -1.98
C TYR A 42 -21.61 -7.27 -0.81
N ILE A 43 -22.62 -7.44 0.05
CA ILE A 43 -22.38 -7.21 1.48
C ILE A 43 -21.62 -8.46 1.93
N GLY A 44 -20.34 -8.52 1.55
CA GLY A 44 -19.42 -9.39 2.25
C GLY A 44 -19.42 -8.86 3.68
N THR A 45 -19.96 -9.63 4.60
CA THR A 45 -19.65 -9.49 6.02
C THR A 45 -18.15 -9.22 6.08
N LEU A 46 -17.76 -8.06 6.61
CA LEU A 46 -16.36 -7.70 6.84
C LEU A 46 -15.81 -8.71 7.85
N ASN A 47 -15.48 -9.92 7.38
CA ASN A 47 -14.63 -10.82 8.11
C ASN A 47 -13.36 -10.04 8.34
N SER A 48 -12.96 -9.98 9.60
CA SER A 48 -11.68 -9.46 10.10
C SER A 48 -10.51 -10.14 9.37
N THR A 49 -10.28 -9.81 8.10
CA THR A 49 -9.13 -10.30 7.37
C THR A 49 -7.92 -9.57 7.92
N THR A 50 -6.98 -10.34 8.46
CA THR A 50 -5.73 -9.81 8.99
C THR A 50 -4.80 -9.29 7.90
N THR A 51 -5.10 -9.59 6.63
CA THR A 51 -4.33 -9.23 5.44
C THR A 51 -5.11 -8.25 4.56
N ASP A 52 -4.40 -7.54 3.67
CA ASP A 52 -4.99 -6.59 2.74
C ASP A 52 -5.56 -7.22 1.46
N GLY A 53 -6.36 -6.45 0.73
CA GLY A 53 -7.00 -6.87 -0.51
C GLY A 53 -6.15 -6.70 -1.77
N ILE A 54 -4.82 -6.53 -1.66
CA ILE A 54 -4.01 -6.14 -2.83
C ILE A 54 -3.95 -7.25 -3.90
N HIS A 55 -3.97 -8.51 -3.47
CA HIS A 55 -3.93 -9.68 -4.35
C HIS A 55 -5.31 -10.21 -4.77
N THR A 56 -6.39 -9.56 -4.31
CA THR A 56 -7.75 -9.93 -4.66
C THR A 56 -8.02 -9.67 -6.14
N GLN A 57 -8.67 -10.64 -6.81
CA GLN A 57 -9.11 -10.46 -8.20
C GLN A 57 -10.17 -9.36 -8.27
N LEU A 58 -9.96 -8.42 -9.19
CA LEU A 58 -10.86 -7.27 -9.37
C LEU A 58 -11.92 -7.60 -10.41
N SER A 59 -13.17 -7.22 -10.14
CA SER A 59 -14.22 -7.30 -11.15
C SER A 59 -13.92 -6.36 -12.33
N PRO A 60 -14.45 -6.66 -13.53
CA PRO A 60 -14.35 -5.76 -14.68
C PRO A 60 -14.79 -4.33 -14.38
N ASP A 61 -15.86 -4.20 -13.58
CA ASP A 61 -16.52 -2.94 -13.20
C ASP A 61 -16.04 -2.38 -11.86
N HIS A 62 -14.91 -2.88 -11.33
CA HIS A 62 -14.36 -2.40 -10.07
C HIS A 62 -14.02 -0.90 -10.16
N ILE A 63 -14.56 -0.12 -9.23
CA ILE A 63 -14.27 1.30 -9.09
C ILE A 63 -13.23 1.49 -7.99
N PHE A 64 -12.25 2.31 -8.32
CA PHE A 64 -11.15 2.62 -7.44
C PHE A 64 -11.42 3.90 -6.64
N PRO A 65 -10.88 4.02 -5.41
CA PRO A 65 -11.21 5.11 -4.50
C PRO A 65 -10.98 6.53 -5.05
N ALA A 66 -9.76 6.91 -5.44
CA ALA A 66 -9.46 8.30 -5.84
C ALA A 66 -9.42 8.50 -7.36
N GLN A 67 -10.33 7.87 -8.10
CA GLN A 67 -10.36 7.98 -9.56
C GLN A 67 -10.71 9.41 -10.03
N LEU A 68 -9.72 10.18 -10.50
CA LEU A 68 -9.91 11.58 -10.89
C LEU A 68 -10.87 11.76 -12.08
N TYR A 69 -10.74 10.90 -13.09
CA TYR A 69 -11.59 10.91 -14.28
C TYR A 69 -11.67 9.50 -14.87
N SER A 70 -12.87 9.12 -15.30
CA SER A 70 -13.12 7.89 -16.04
C SER A 70 -13.53 8.24 -17.47
N THR A 71 -13.09 7.46 -18.45
CA THR A 71 -13.56 7.56 -19.84
C THR A 71 -14.67 6.54 -20.11
N GLU A 72 -15.33 6.58 -21.25
CA GLU A 72 -16.24 5.49 -21.67
C GLU A 72 -15.54 4.12 -21.69
N SER A 73 -14.23 4.10 -21.95
CA SER A 73 -13.41 2.89 -21.87
C SER A 73 -13.07 2.44 -20.44
N GLY A 74 -13.42 3.23 -19.42
CA GLY A 74 -13.02 3.02 -18.02
C GLY A 74 -11.58 3.38 -17.69
N ARG A 75 -10.77 3.76 -18.69
CA ARG A 75 -9.36 4.14 -18.53
C ARG A 75 -9.20 5.62 -18.21
N LEU A 76 -8.11 5.98 -17.54
CA LEU A 76 -7.67 7.38 -17.46
C LEU A 76 -7.33 7.88 -18.87
N PHE A 77 -8.10 8.88 -19.33
CA PHE A 77 -7.88 9.65 -20.56
C PHE A 77 -6.41 10.09 -20.71
N HIS A 78 -5.83 9.87 -21.90
CA HIS A 78 -4.45 10.20 -22.32
C HIS A 78 -3.28 9.31 -21.86
N ALA A 79 -3.50 8.24 -21.08
CA ALA A 79 -2.38 7.44 -20.57
C ALA A 79 -2.04 6.18 -21.41
N GLY A 80 -2.96 5.70 -22.26
CA GLY A 80 -2.76 4.44 -23.02
C GLY A 80 -2.72 3.21 -22.10
N LYS A 81 -2.27 2.07 -22.66
CA LYS A 81 -1.96 0.83 -21.91
C LYS A 81 -0.45 0.80 -21.61
N ILE A 82 -0.07 0.41 -20.39
CA ILE A 82 1.33 0.33 -19.98
C ILE A 82 1.63 -1.03 -19.35
N LEU A 83 2.67 -1.71 -19.83
CA LEU A 83 3.29 -2.81 -19.14
C LEU A 83 4.52 -2.30 -18.39
N ILE A 84 4.54 -2.46 -17.07
CA ILE A 84 5.72 -2.19 -16.25
C ILE A 84 6.46 -3.51 -16.06
N ALA A 85 7.63 -3.67 -16.67
CA ALA A 85 8.45 -4.86 -16.53
C ALA A 85 9.55 -4.61 -15.49
N LEU A 86 9.51 -5.32 -14.36
CA LEU A 86 10.54 -5.19 -13.34
C LEU A 86 11.80 -5.96 -13.75
N VAL A 87 12.97 -5.36 -13.50
CA VAL A 87 14.27 -5.93 -13.85
C VAL A 87 15.18 -5.90 -12.64
N GLY A 88 15.97 -6.95 -12.44
CA GLY A 88 17.04 -6.96 -11.45
C GLY A 88 17.18 -8.29 -10.72
N LEU A 89 18.31 -8.44 -10.03
CA LEU A 89 18.64 -9.64 -9.25
C LEU A 89 17.61 -9.96 -8.15
N PRO A 90 17.57 -11.20 -7.63
CA PRO A 90 16.84 -11.51 -6.41
C PRO A 90 17.29 -10.63 -5.23
N ALA A 91 16.43 -10.46 -4.21
CA ALA A 91 16.62 -9.52 -3.09
C ALA A 91 16.87 -8.03 -3.45
N ARG A 92 16.53 -7.58 -4.67
CA ARG A 92 16.50 -6.15 -5.01
C ARG A 92 15.12 -5.49 -4.76
N GLY A 93 14.23 -6.18 -4.03
CA GLY A 93 12.89 -5.74 -3.63
C GLY A 93 11.94 -5.31 -4.76
N LYS A 94 12.05 -5.98 -5.91
CA LYS A 94 11.09 -5.89 -7.02
C LYS A 94 9.65 -6.16 -6.58
N THR A 95 9.41 -7.22 -5.80
CA THR A 95 8.07 -7.56 -5.31
C THR A 95 7.47 -6.47 -4.42
N HIS A 96 8.24 -5.92 -3.48
CA HIS A 96 7.81 -4.77 -2.67
C HIS A 96 7.45 -3.56 -3.56
N LEU A 97 8.28 -3.27 -4.57
CA LEU A 97 8.01 -2.21 -5.53
C LEU A 97 6.72 -2.49 -6.34
N SER A 98 6.54 -3.72 -6.81
CA SER A 98 5.35 -4.15 -7.57
C SER A 98 4.07 -3.94 -6.76
N VAL A 99 4.04 -4.40 -5.51
CA VAL A 99 2.88 -4.30 -4.62
C VAL A 99 2.58 -2.84 -4.25
N SER A 100 3.59 -2.08 -3.84
CA SER A 100 3.42 -0.67 -3.46
C SER A 100 2.97 0.20 -4.65
N LEU A 101 3.54 -0.02 -5.83
CA LEU A 101 3.14 0.68 -7.05
C LEU A 101 1.73 0.28 -7.49
N THR A 102 1.36 -0.98 -7.36
CA THR A 102 -0.02 -1.46 -7.63
C THR A 102 -1.02 -0.76 -6.72
N ARG A 103 -0.75 -0.68 -5.42
CA ARG A 103 -1.60 0.00 -4.44
C ARG A 103 -1.80 1.48 -4.80
N TYR A 104 -0.71 2.18 -5.10
CA TYR A 104 -0.74 3.58 -5.49
C TYR A 104 -1.50 3.82 -6.81
N LEU A 105 -1.23 3.03 -7.85
CA LEU A 105 -1.91 3.20 -9.13
C LEU A 105 -3.41 2.87 -9.04
N ARG A 106 -3.77 1.83 -8.29
CA ARG A 106 -5.16 1.54 -7.97
C ARG A 106 -5.80 2.70 -7.23
N TRP A 107 -5.12 3.29 -6.24
CA TRP A 107 -5.62 4.48 -5.55
C TRP A 107 -5.96 5.62 -6.52
N LEU A 108 -5.08 5.93 -7.46
CA LEU A 108 -5.29 6.97 -8.49
C LEU A 108 -6.43 6.70 -9.48
N GLY A 109 -7.06 5.53 -9.39
CA GLY A 109 -8.11 5.12 -10.30
C GLY A 109 -7.65 4.40 -11.55
N VAL A 110 -6.40 3.93 -11.56
CA VAL A 110 -5.81 3.19 -12.68
C VAL A 110 -6.09 1.71 -12.48
N LYS A 111 -6.75 1.08 -13.46
CA LYS A 111 -6.96 -0.38 -13.45
C LYS A 111 -5.62 -1.10 -13.59
N THR A 112 -5.09 -1.53 -12.44
CA THR A 112 -3.73 -2.05 -12.30
C THR A 112 -3.71 -3.43 -11.66
N GLN A 113 -2.87 -4.32 -12.16
CA GLN A 113 -2.64 -5.64 -11.59
C GLN A 113 -1.16 -6.02 -11.64
N SER A 114 -0.65 -6.56 -10.54
CA SER A 114 0.67 -7.19 -10.49
C SER A 114 0.57 -8.67 -10.88
N PHE A 115 1.57 -9.12 -11.62
CA PHE A 115 1.73 -10.49 -12.08
C PHE A 115 3.10 -10.97 -11.62
N HIS A 116 3.14 -11.75 -10.53
CA HIS A 116 4.37 -12.27 -9.99
C HIS A 116 4.64 -13.65 -10.58
N VAL A 117 5.74 -13.82 -11.32
CA VAL A 117 6.11 -15.12 -11.92
C VAL A 117 6.21 -16.22 -10.87
N SER A 118 6.57 -15.87 -9.63
CA SER A 118 6.60 -16.80 -8.51
C SER A 118 5.22 -17.39 -8.16
N ASP A 119 4.12 -16.64 -8.34
CA ASP A 119 2.75 -17.16 -8.11
C ASP A 119 2.39 -18.24 -9.13
N TYR A 120 2.75 -18.03 -10.40
CA TYR A 120 2.52 -19.00 -11.46
C TYR A 120 3.30 -20.28 -11.20
N ARG A 121 4.55 -20.16 -10.74
CA ARG A 121 5.36 -21.30 -10.31
C ARG A 121 4.69 -22.04 -9.15
N ARG A 122 4.29 -21.34 -8.07
CA ARG A 122 3.65 -21.95 -6.89
C ARG A 122 2.32 -22.63 -7.21
N LYS A 123 1.55 -22.11 -8.18
CA LYS A 123 0.31 -22.74 -8.64
C LYS A 123 0.56 -24.02 -9.45
N ALA A 124 1.62 -24.04 -10.24
CA ALA A 124 1.97 -25.19 -11.08
C ALA A 124 2.71 -26.29 -10.29
N TYR A 125 3.49 -25.91 -9.28
CA TYR A 125 4.36 -26.79 -8.50
C TYR A 125 4.28 -26.43 -7.02
N SER A 126 3.71 -27.33 -6.23
CA SER A 126 3.45 -27.13 -4.80
C SER A 126 4.71 -27.32 -3.96
N ASN A 127 5.57 -28.31 -4.27
CA ASN A 127 6.76 -28.60 -3.49
C ASN A 127 8.02 -28.09 -4.20
N PHE A 128 8.70 -27.17 -3.51
CA PHE A 128 9.89 -26.49 -4.01
C PHE A 128 11.10 -27.43 -4.21
N GLU A 129 11.28 -28.43 -3.34
CA GLU A 129 12.48 -29.29 -3.33
C GLU A 129 12.39 -30.47 -4.31
N ASP A 130 11.18 -31.01 -4.54
CA ASP A 130 10.99 -32.26 -5.28
C ASP A 130 10.50 -32.04 -6.71
N ASP A 131 9.71 -30.99 -6.97
CA ASP A 131 8.99 -30.83 -8.23
C ASP A 131 9.66 -29.90 -9.25
N ILE A 132 10.75 -29.21 -8.87
CA ILE A 132 11.40 -28.18 -9.69
C ILE A 132 12.91 -28.42 -9.78
N PRO A 133 13.48 -28.52 -11.00
CA PRO A 133 14.93 -28.58 -11.20
C PRO A 133 15.66 -27.41 -10.54
N GLN A 134 16.81 -27.66 -9.89
CA GLN A 134 17.56 -26.61 -9.19
C GLN A 134 18.00 -25.45 -10.12
N ASP A 135 18.23 -25.72 -11.40
CA ASP A 135 18.63 -24.72 -12.37
C ASP A 135 17.48 -23.85 -12.91
N TYR A 136 16.21 -24.16 -12.59
CA TYR A 136 15.06 -23.32 -12.90
C TYR A 136 15.22 -21.87 -12.39
N PHE A 137 15.83 -21.70 -11.22
CA PHE A 137 16.07 -20.40 -10.60
C PHE A 137 17.17 -19.58 -11.27
N SER A 138 17.95 -20.20 -12.16
CA SER A 138 18.86 -19.51 -13.05
C SER A 138 18.07 -18.73 -14.10
N ALA A 139 18.55 -17.53 -14.43
CA ALA A 139 18.07 -16.76 -15.57
C ALA A 139 18.34 -17.46 -16.91
N SER A 140 19.34 -18.35 -16.93
CA SER A 140 19.66 -19.25 -18.05
C SER A 140 19.79 -20.68 -17.51
N PRO A 141 18.68 -21.43 -17.35
CA PRO A 141 18.73 -22.85 -17.06
C PRO A 141 19.49 -23.62 -18.16
N LYS A 142 20.09 -24.75 -17.81
CA LYS A 142 20.89 -25.57 -18.75
C LYS A 142 20.24 -26.91 -19.04
N THR A 143 19.41 -27.41 -18.13
CA THR A 143 18.66 -28.65 -18.31
C THR A 143 17.47 -28.41 -19.22
N GLU A 144 17.15 -29.39 -20.07
CA GLU A 144 15.98 -29.33 -20.96
C GLU A 144 14.68 -29.17 -20.15
N GLU A 145 14.59 -29.87 -19.01
CA GLU A 145 13.46 -29.78 -18.09
C GLU A 145 13.34 -28.38 -17.46
N GLY A 146 14.44 -27.81 -16.94
CA GLY A 146 14.46 -26.48 -16.35
C GLY A 146 14.10 -25.38 -17.35
N ILE A 147 14.57 -25.48 -18.60
CA ILE A 147 14.20 -24.58 -19.71
C ILE A 147 12.69 -24.67 -19.96
N LYS A 148 12.18 -25.89 -20.19
CA LYS A 148 10.76 -26.13 -20.53
C LYS A 148 9.81 -25.64 -19.43
N ILE A 149 10.10 -25.94 -18.16
CA ILE A 149 9.30 -25.52 -17.01
C ILE A 149 9.30 -23.99 -16.90
N ARG A 150 10.47 -23.36 -17.07
CA ARG A 150 10.62 -21.90 -16.99
C ARG A 150 9.84 -21.20 -18.09
N GLU A 151 9.95 -21.68 -19.33
CA GLU A 151 9.18 -21.16 -20.47
C GLU A 151 7.68 -21.32 -20.25
N GLN A 152 7.22 -22.49 -19.81
CA GLN A 152 5.81 -22.74 -19.53
C GLN A 152 5.23 -21.76 -18.50
N ILE A 153 5.95 -21.51 -17.40
CA ILE A 153 5.52 -20.58 -16.35
C ILE A 153 5.53 -19.14 -16.85
N ILE A 154 6.59 -18.71 -17.55
CA ILE A 154 6.68 -17.35 -18.10
C ILE A 154 5.58 -17.11 -19.13
N ASN A 155 5.38 -18.04 -20.06
CA ASN A 155 4.34 -17.93 -21.09
C ASN A 155 2.94 -17.92 -20.49
N GLY A 156 2.67 -18.71 -19.45
CA GLY A 156 1.41 -18.64 -18.71
C GLY A 156 1.18 -17.25 -18.10
N CYS A 157 2.20 -16.66 -17.49
CA CYS A 157 2.14 -15.31 -16.93
C CYS A 157 1.92 -14.24 -18.01
N LEU A 158 2.66 -14.28 -19.12
CA LEU A 158 2.52 -13.34 -20.24
C LEU A 158 1.13 -13.47 -20.89
N SER A 159 0.59 -14.68 -21.02
CA SER A 159 -0.77 -14.94 -21.54
C SER A 159 -1.84 -14.25 -20.69
N ASP A 160 -1.74 -14.34 -19.37
CA ASP A 160 -2.68 -13.68 -18.47
C ASP A 160 -2.56 -12.15 -18.52
N ILE A 161 -1.34 -11.61 -18.68
CA ILE A 161 -1.12 -10.18 -18.89
C ILE A 161 -1.82 -9.71 -20.18
N MET A 162 -1.69 -10.47 -21.28
CA MET A 162 -2.39 -10.19 -22.53
C MET A 162 -3.91 -10.21 -22.34
N SER A 163 -4.43 -11.25 -21.68
CA SER A 163 -5.85 -11.38 -21.34
C SER A 163 -6.36 -10.19 -20.51
N PHE A 164 -5.59 -9.72 -19.53
CA PHE A 164 -5.92 -8.56 -18.71
C PHE A 164 -6.11 -7.29 -19.56
N PHE A 165 -5.24 -7.04 -20.53
CA PHE A 165 -5.35 -5.87 -21.41
C PHE A 165 -6.48 -5.97 -22.44
N GLU A 166 -6.79 -7.18 -22.92
CA GLU A 166 -7.78 -7.43 -23.98
C GLU A 166 -9.19 -7.61 -23.43
N ARG A 167 -9.36 -8.48 -22.44
CA ARG A 167 -10.66 -8.94 -21.93
C ARG A 167 -11.12 -8.14 -20.73
N GLU A 168 -10.22 -7.81 -19.83
CA GLU A 168 -10.56 -7.15 -18.56
C GLU A 168 -10.49 -5.62 -18.62
N ARG A 169 -10.19 -5.06 -19.79
CA ARG A 169 -9.99 -3.61 -19.99
C ARG A 169 -8.90 -3.02 -19.09
N GLY A 170 -7.91 -3.83 -18.70
CA GLY A 170 -6.76 -3.42 -17.93
C GLY A 170 -6.02 -2.23 -18.55
N GLN A 171 -5.42 -1.40 -17.69
CA GLN A 171 -4.66 -0.22 -18.11
C GLN A 171 -3.18 -0.32 -17.78
N VAL A 172 -2.83 -0.83 -16.60
CA VAL A 172 -1.43 -1.09 -16.22
C VAL A 172 -1.25 -2.51 -15.73
N ALA A 173 -0.33 -3.25 -16.33
CA ALA A 173 0.11 -4.53 -15.79
C ALA A 173 1.52 -4.37 -15.25
N ILE A 174 1.81 -4.94 -14.08
CA ILE A 174 3.17 -4.97 -13.52
C ILE A 174 3.68 -6.40 -13.58
N TYR A 175 4.63 -6.65 -14.47
CA TYR A 175 5.28 -7.93 -14.66
C TYR A 175 6.49 -8.05 -13.72
N ASP A 176 6.32 -8.76 -12.61
CA ASP A 176 7.36 -9.01 -11.61
C ASP A 176 8.07 -10.34 -11.91
N ALA A 177 9.20 -10.23 -12.59
CA ALA A 177 10.07 -11.33 -12.98
C ALA A 177 11.56 -10.94 -12.82
N LEU A 178 12.48 -11.86 -13.11
CA LEU A 178 13.92 -11.55 -13.08
C LEU A 178 14.33 -10.60 -14.22
N ASN A 179 13.86 -10.89 -15.45
CA ASN A 179 14.18 -10.13 -16.67
C ASN A 179 15.68 -9.78 -16.81
N ALA A 180 16.53 -10.71 -16.38
CA ALA A 180 17.96 -10.48 -16.17
C ALA A 180 18.75 -10.42 -17.48
N LEU A 181 18.30 -11.13 -18.52
CA LEU A 181 18.92 -11.16 -19.83
C LEU A 181 18.28 -10.13 -20.76
N LYS A 182 19.13 -9.47 -21.56
CA LYS A 182 18.75 -8.49 -22.59
C LYS A 182 17.81 -9.08 -23.63
N ILE A 183 18.06 -10.30 -24.08
CA ILE A 183 17.23 -10.96 -25.09
C ILE A 183 15.76 -11.06 -24.64
N HIS A 184 15.52 -11.46 -23.39
CA HIS A 184 14.17 -11.53 -22.83
C HIS A 184 13.50 -10.15 -22.72
N ARG A 185 14.26 -9.09 -22.45
CA ARG A 185 13.71 -7.72 -22.42
C ARG A 185 13.28 -7.27 -23.82
N LEU A 186 14.08 -7.56 -24.84
CA LEU A 186 13.74 -7.25 -26.23
C LEU A 186 12.50 -8.04 -26.69
N GLU A 187 12.37 -9.31 -26.31
CA GLU A 187 11.19 -10.14 -26.60
C GLU A 187 9.92 -9.56 -25.96
N VAL A 188 10.01 -9.14 -24.69
CA VAL A 188 8.88 -8.49 -23.99
C VAL A 188 8.52 -7.15 -24.66
N GLU A 189 9.51 -6.32 -24.99
CA GLU A 189 9.27 -5.07 -25.73
C GLU A 189 8.55 -5.34 -27.06
N GLU A 190 9.06 -6.27 -27.87
CA GLU A 190 8.50 -6.59 -29.18
C GLU A 190 7.07 -7.14 -29.07
N LEU A 191 6.83 -8.06 -28.13
CA LEU A 191 5.52 -8.69 -27.94
C LEU A 191 4.44 -7.65 -27.64
N PHE A 192 4.68 -6.77 -26.66
CA PHE A 192 3.66 -5.83 -26.19
C PHE A 192 3.56 -4.57 -27.05
N SER A 193 4.66 -4.12 -27.68
CA SER A 193 4.61 -3.00 -28.62
C SER A 193 3.79 -3.34 -29.87
N LYS A 194 3.81 -4.60 -30.36
CA LYS A 194 2.89 -5.08 -31.42
C LYS A 194 1.42 -4.97 -31.04
N MET A 195 1.10 -5.03 -29.76
CA MET A 195 -0.27 -4.89 -29.22
C MET A 195 -0.64 -3.44 -28.87
N ASN A 196 0.20 -2.47 -29.25
CA ASN A 196 0.05 -1.06 -28.89
C ASN A 196 0.01 -0.84 -27.36
N ILE A 197 0.80 -1.61 -26.63
CA ILE A 197 1.02 -1.48 -25.19
C ILE A 197 2.42 -0.92 -24.98
N LYS A 198 2.52 0.21 -24.27
CA LYS A 198 3.81 0.83 -23.97
C LYS A 198 4.51 0.00 -22.89
N VAL A 199 5.74 -0.43 -23.13
CA VAL A 199 6.54 -1.10 -22.11
C VAL A 199 7.44 -0.07 -21.40
N LEU A 200 7.47 -0.16 -20.08
CA LEU A 200 8.33 0.60 -19.19
C LEU A 200 9.12 -0.37 -18.31
N PHE A 201 10.43 -0.44 -18.49
CA PHE A 201 11.28 -1.25 -17.62
C PHE A 201 11.61 -0.46 -16.35
N ILE A 202 11.48 -1.09 -15.18
CA ILE A 202 11.99 -0.54 -13.92
C ILE A 202 13.04 -1.48 -13.37
N GLU A 203 14.30 -1.08 -13.50
CA GLU A 203 15.45 -1.81 -13.02
C GLU A 203 15.73 -1.46 -11.56
N SER A 204 15.45 -2.39 -10.65
CA SER A 204 15.72 -2.21 -9.22
C SER A 204 17.16 -2.63 -8.90
N ILE A 205 17.97 -1.65 -8.51
CA ILE A 205 19.38 -1.82 -8.16
C ILE A 205 19.53 -1.49 -6.69
N VAL A 206 20.13 -2.40 -5.93
CA VAL A 206 20.38 -2.22 -4.49
C VAL A 206 21.82 -2.64 -4.24
N ASP A 207 22.69 -1.68 -3.98
CA ASP A 207 24.09 -1.93 -3.61
C ASP A 207 24.36 -1.68 -2.12
N ASP A 208 23.45 -1.01 -1.41
CA ASP A 208 23.49 -0.87 0.05
C ASP A 208 23.40 -2.26 0.74
N ALA A 209 24.44 -2.59 1.51
CA ALA A 209 24.56 -3.86 2.21
C ALA A 209 23.49 -4.09 3.28
N LYS A 210 23.02 -3.03 3.96
CA LYS A 210 21.95 -3.13 4.98
C LYS A 210 20.62 -3.41 4.30
N LEU A 211 20.31 -2.71 3.21
CA LEU A 211 19.10 -2.95 2.41
C LEU A 211 19.10 -4.36 1.83
N LEU A 212 20.24 -4.81 1.31
CA LEU A 212 20.37 -6.18 0.80
C LEU A 212 20.14 -7.22 1.89
N LYS A 213 20.77 -7.07 3.07
CA LYS A 213 20.55 -7.97 4.21
C LYS A 213 19.07 -8.02 4.58
N ARG A 214 18.39 -6.87 4.67
CA ARG A 214 16.96 -6.80 4.98
C ARG A 214 16.11 -7.49 3.90
N ASN A 215 16.39 -7.23 2.62
CA ASN A 215 15.63 -7.84 1.53
C ASN A 215 15.81 -9.36 1.48
N VAL A 216 17.01 -9.88 1.79
CA VAL A 216 17.26 -11.31 1.90
C VAL A 216 16.48 -11.90 3.07
N ASN A 217 16.49 -11.28 4.25
CA ASN A 217 15.72 -11.74 5.40
C ASN A 217 14.21 -11.78 5.09
N ASN A 218 13.69 -10.73 4.45
CA ASN A 218 12.30 -10.64 4.03
C ASN A 218 11.93 -11.72 2.98
N ALA A 219 12.83 -11.99 2.03
CA ALA A 219 12.59 -13.00 1.00
C ALA A 219 12.71 -14.43 1.55
N ALA A 220 13.56 -14.66 2.55
CA ALA A 220 13.66 -15.94 3.27
C ALA A 220 12.42 -16.23 4.13
N ALA A 221 11.62 -15.21 4.44
CA ALA A 221 10.30 -15.34 5.09
C ALA A 221 9.13 -15.38 4.08
N SER A 222 9.42 -15.55 2.79
CA SER A 222 8.38 -15.64 1.76
C SER A 222 7.68 -17.02 1.77
N PRO A 223 6.51 -17.14 1.10
CA PRO A 223 5.80 -18.43 0.98
C PRO A 223 6.64 -19.55 0.36
N ASP A 224 7.71 -19.22 -0.37
CA ASP A 224 8.63 -20.21 -0.96
C ASP A 224 9.39 -21.04 0.08
N TYR A 225 9.49 -20.55 1.32
CA TYR A 225 10.24 -21.17 2.41
C TYR A 225 9.35 -21.47 3.61
N GLU A 226 8.04 -21.61 3.39
CA GLU A 226 7.12 -21.97 4.45
C GLU A 226 7.54 -23.32 5.07
N GLY A 227 7.66 -23.34 6.41
CA GLY A 227 8.12 -24.52 7.16
C GLY A 227 9.63 -24.77 7.16
N TRP A 228 10.43 -24.02 6.41
CA TRP A 228 11.89 -24.17 6.41
C TRP A 228 12.53 -23.57 7.66
N ASP A 229 13.70 -24.10 8.04
CA ASP A 229 14.55 -23.43 9.01
C ASP A 229 15.04 -22.07 8.44
N PRO A 230 14.91 -20.96 9.19
CA PRO A 230 15.29 -19.63 8.69
C PRO A 230 16.73 -19.52 8.19
N LYS A 231 17.68 -20.28 8.75
CA LYS A 231 19.08 -20.24 8.31
C LYS A 231 19.25 -20.98 6.99
N LEU A 232 18.59 -22.12 6.83
CA LEU A 232 18.58 -22.87 5.57
C LEU A 232 17.91 -22.07 4.45
N ALA A 233 16.74 -21.48 4.71
CA ALA A 233 16.03 -20.63 3.76
C ALA A 233 16.91 -19.46 3.28
N LYS A 234 17.59 -18.79 4.21
CA LYS A 234 18.52 -17.70 3.89
C LYS A 234 19.72 -18.18 3.07
N SER A 235 20.31 -19.31 3.42
CA SER A 235 21.43 -19.91 2.70
C SER A 235 21.06 -20.25 1.25
N ASP A 236 19.90 -20.89 1.07
CA ASP A 236 19.37 -21.20 -0.26
C ASP A 236 19.12 -19.93 -1.08
N TYR A 237 18.47 -18.92 -0.50
CA TYR A 237 18.19 -17.68 -1.21
C TYR A 237 19.48 -16.96 -1.66
N LEU A 238 20.53 -16.99 -0.83
CA LEU A 238 21.85 -16.46 -1.20
C LEU A 238 22.47 -17.22 -2.38
N LYS A 239 22.33 -18.55 -2.45
CA LYS A 239 22.77 -19.33 -3.62
C LYS A 239 22.05 -18.89 -4.90
N ARG A 240 20.74 -18.61 -4.83
CA ARG A 240 19.97 -18.11 -5.99
C ARG A 240 20.50 -16.76 -6.49
N ILE A 241 20.89 -15.86 -5.58
CA ILE A 241 21.51 -14.58 -5.94
C ILE A 241 22.86 -14.83 -6.64
N GLN A 242 23.71 -15.68 -6.06
CA GLN A 242 25.04 -15.98 -6.59
C GLN A 242 24.98 -16.63 -7.98
N ALA A 243 24.03 -17.54 -8.21
CA ALA A 243 23.83 -18.20 -9.50
C ALA A 243 23.45 -17.22 -10.62
N ASN A 244 22.69 -16.17 -10.30
CA ASN A 244 22.23 -15.18 -11.27
C ASN A 244 23.15 -13.98 -11.44
N ALA A 245 24.00 -13.67 -10.46
CA ALA A 245 24.91 -12.53 -10.49
C ALA A 245 25.81 -12.46 -11.75
N PRO A 246 26.45 -13.55 -12.22
CA PRO A 246 27.29 -13.50 -13.42
C PRO A 246 26.49 -13.48 -14.73
N ILE A 247 25.20 -13.83 -14.69
CA ILE A 247 24.31 -13.90 -15.87
C ILE A 247 23.59 -12.57 -16.08
N TYR A 248 23.43 -11.77 -15.02
CA TYR A 248 22.64 -10.55 -15.06
C TYR A 248 23.28 -9.46 -15.92
N GLU A 249 22.53 -9.01 -16.92
CA GLU A 249 22.90 -7.95 -17.84
C GLU A 249 22.13 -6.69 -17.46
N GLN A 250 22.83 -5.71 -16.89
CA GLN A 250 22.24 -4.42 -16.53
C GLN A 250 21.70 -3.72 -17.78
N ILE A 251 20.52 -3.09 -17.67
CA ILE A 251 19.88 -2.41 -18.81
C ILE A 251 20.84 -1.38 -19.40
N ASP A 252 21.01 -1.44 -20.72
CA ASP A 252 21.72 -0.46 -21.53
C ASP A 252 23.18 -0.26 -21.10
N PHE A 253 23.82 -1.31 -20.55
CA PHE A 253 25.23 -1.28 -20.17
C PHE A 253 26.16 -1.10 -21.38
N ASP A 254 25.82 -1.72 -22.51
CA ASP A 254 26.55 -1.67 -23.78
C ASP A 254 26.03 -0.59 -24.75
N LYS A 255 25.08 0.25 -24.33
CA LYS A 255 24.41 1.29 -25.13
C LYS A 255 23.65 0.77 -26.37
N THR A 256 23.16 -0.45 -26.33
CA THR A 256 22.38 -1.04 -27.44
C THR A 256 20.88 -1.08 -27.18
N GLU A 257 20.45 -0.81 -25.95
CA GLU A 257 19.05 -0.81 -25.51
C GLU A 257 18.48 0.62 -25.49
N THR A 258 19.08 1.54 -26.25
CA THR A 258 18.71 2.97 -26.30
C THR A 258 17.32 3.25 -26.89
N HIS A 259 16.64 2.24 -27.41
CA HIS A 259 15.25 2.36 -27.87
C HIS A 259 14.26 2.03 -26.74
N LEU A 260 14.69 1.35 -25.67
CA LEU A 260 13.83 0.96 -24.55
C LEU A 260 13.50 2.16 -23.65
N ASN A 261 12.28 2.15 -23.10
CA ASN A 261 11.88 3.07 -22.04
C ASN A 261 12.19 2.44 -20.70
N TYR A 262 13.10 3.04 -19.92
CA TYR A 262 13.49 2.45 -18.65
C TYR A 262 13.74 3.49 -17.55
N ILE A 263 13.61 3.01 -16.31
CA ILE A 263 13.96 3.72 -15.08
C ILE A 263 14.92 2.82 -14.30
N LYS A 264 16.13 3.31 -14.02
CA LYS A 264 17.02 2.69 -13.04
C LYS A 264 16.69 3.25 -11.66
N PHE A 265 16.16 2.40 -10.80
CA PHE A 265 15.73 2.71 -9.44
C PHE A 265 16.77 2.20 -8.45
N ILE A 266 17.63 3.10 -7.99
CA ILE A 266 18.82 2.75 -7.20
C ILE A 266 18.57 3.05 -5.73
N ASN A 267 18.82 2.05 -4.89
CA ASN A 267 18.67 2.08 -3.43
C ASN A 267 17.34 2.68 -2.96
N PHE A 268 16.24 2.29 -3.62
CA PHE A 268 14.89 2.75 -3.30
C PHE A 268 14.73 4.27 -3.27
N GLY A 269 15.16 4.91 -4.35
CA GLY A 269 14.92 6.34 -4.58
C GLY A 269 16.01 7.26 -4.05
N GLU A 270 17.18 6.71 -3.70
CA GLU A 270 18.40 7.50 -3.51
C GLU A 270 18.82 8.14 -4.83
N ARG A 271 18.77 7.37 -5.93
CA ARG A 271 19.01 7.87 -7.28
C ARG A 271 18.02 7.25 -8.26
N LEU A 272 17.46 8.08 -9.13
CA LEU A 272 16.66 7.65 -10.28
C LEU A 272 17.35 8.11 -11.56
N VAL A 273 17.49 7.19 -12.52
CA VAL A 273 17.91 7.52 -13.89
C VAL A 273 16.78 7.14 -14.83
N THR A 274 16.22 8.12 -15.50
CA THR A 274 15.12 7.93 -16.47
C THR A 274 15.65 8.03 -17.90
N HIS A 275 15.28 7.11 -18.76
CA HIS A 275 15.66 7.11 -20.17
C HIS A 275 14.43 6.97 -21.08
N ASN A 276 14.46 7.64 -22.22
CA ASN A 276 13.41 7.64 -23.26
C ASN A 276 11.98 7.83 -22.71
N SER A 277 11.83 8.56 -21.61
CA SER A 277 10.54 8.70 -20.95
C SER A 277 9.69 9.74 -21.68
N GLN A 278 9.02 9.35 -22.77
CA GLN A 278 7.97 10.18 -23.35
C GLN A 278 6.93 10.47 -22.26
N HIS A 279 6.83 11.74 -21.85
CA HIS A 279 6.16 12.22 -20.64
C HIS A 279 4.62 12.10 -20.68
N GLY A 280 4.10 10.87 -20.68
CA GLY A 280 2.69 10.62 -20.40
C GLY A 280 2.38 10.90 -18.93
N TYR A 281 1.18 11.42 -18.65
CA TYR A 281 0.72 11.73 -17.28
C TYR A 281 1.00 10.58 -16.30
N LEU A 282 0.65 9.36 -16.68
CA LEU A 282 0.78 8.19 -15.81
C LEU A 282 2.23 7.81 -15.52
N ILE A 283 3.13 7.93 -16.50
CA ILE A 283 4.57 7.68 -16.31
C ILE A 283 5.16 8.71 -15.35
N ASN A 284 4.80 10.00 -15.50
CA ASN A 284 5.25 11.03 -14.57
C ASN A 284 4.76 10.77 -13.13
N ARG A 285 3.53 10.26 -12.99
CA ARG A 285 2.97 9.86 -11.68
C ARG A 285 3.69 8.66 -11.08
N ILE A 286 4.11 7.70 -11.90
CA ILE A 286 4.96 6.57 -11.49
C ILE A 286 6.31 7.10 -11.04
N VAL A 287 7.00 7.92 -11.84
CA VAL A 287 8.29 8.52 -11.46
C VAL A 287 8.18 9.29 -10.15
N PHE A 288 7.13 10.11 -10.00
CA PHE A 288 6.89 10.86 -8.76
C PHE A 288 6.68 9.95 -7.55
N PHE A 289 5.96 8.84 -7.70
CA PHE A 289 5.84 7.84 -6.65
C PHE A 289 7.19 7.20 -6.31
N LEU A 290 7.95 6.77 -7.32
CA LEU A 290 9.27 6.15 -7.12
C LEU A 290 10.24 7.09 -6.38
N MET A 291 10.23 8.39 -6.69
CA MET A 291 11.05 9.38 -5.99
C MET A 291 10.75 9.44 -4.48
N ASN A 292 9.49 9.24 -4.11
CA ASN A 292 9.03 9.27 -2.72
C ASN A 292 9.06 7.90 -2.04
N SER A 293 9.07 6.81 -2.81
CA SER A 293 9.05 5.45 -2.26
C SER A 293 10.33 5.12 -1.49
N ARG A 294 10.18 4.47 -0.34
CA ARG A 294 11.25 3.93 0.50
C ARG A 294 10.85 2.52 0.94
N ILE A 295 11.81 1.67 1.30
CA ILE A 295 11.46 0.39 1.93
C ILE A 295 11.06 0.66 3.39
N LYS A 296 9.76 0.56 3.64
CA LYS A 296 9.17 0.84 4.94
C LYS A 296 9.79 0.01 6.06
N ALA A 297 10.15 0.70 7.13
CA ALA A 297 10.39 0.10 8.43
C ALA A 297 9.55 0.90 9.44
N GLY A 298 8.63 0.24 10.13
CA GLY A 298 7.66 0.92 10.98
C GLY A 298 6.24 0.41 10.78
N ARG A 299 5.32 0.96 11.56
CA ARG A 299 3.89 0.63 11.56
C ARG A 299 3.08 1.91 11.56
N VAL A 300 1.88 1.83 10.97
CA VAL A 300 0.89 2.90 11.04
C VAL A 300 -0.16 2.53 12.07
N TYR A 301 -0.47 3.46 12.95
CA TYR A 301 -1.44 3.31 14.00
C TYR A 301 -2.61 4.27 13.75
N PHE A 302 -3.85 3.78 13.85
CA PHE A 302 -5.05 4.60 13.74
C PHE A 302 -5.81 4.62 15.07
N ALA A 303 -6.20 5.83 15.48
CA ALA A 303 -7.06 6.06 16.63
C ALA A 303 -8.08 7.13 16.29
N ARG A 304 -9.34 6.92 16.69
CA ARG A 304 -10.38 7.96 16.61
C ARG A 304 -10.11 9.04 17.66
N CYS A 305 -10.46 10.29 17.37
CA CYS A 305 -10.36 11.35 18.38
C CYS A 305 -11.30 11.11 19.59
N GLY A 306 -10.91 11.64 20.76
CA GLY A 306 -11.70 11.55 21.99
C GLY A 306 -13.07 12.25 21.88
N LYS A 307 -13.95 11.93 22.84
CA LYS A 307 -15.30 12.51 22.94
C LYS A 307 -15.26 13.96 23.40
N SER A 308 -16.23 14.75 22.95
CA SER A 308 -16.57 16.07 23.49
C SER A 308 -18.00 16.04 24.06
N ASN A 309 -18.46 17.15 24.65
CA ASN A 309 -19.77 17.20 25.29
C ASN A 309 -20.93 17.08 24.29
N LEU A 310 -20.87 17.75 23.14
CA LEU A 310 -21.93 17.67 22.13
C LEU A 310 -21.64 16.59 21.09
N ASP A 311 -20.37 16.22 20.90
CA ASP A 311 -19.84 15.31 19.88
C ASP A 311 -20.34 15.58 18.44
N LYS A 312 -20.84 16.79 18.21
CA LYS A 312 -21.39 17.25 16.92
C LYS A 312 -20.35 17.24 15.82
N TYR A 313 -20.82 17.08 14.60
CA TYR A 313 -20.02 16.93 13.40
C TYR A 313 -19.39 18.26 12.96
N ILE A 314 -20.14 19.36 13.04
CA ILE A 314 -19.66 20.69 12.63
C ILE A 314 -18.75 21.30 13.69
N ASP A 315 -19.07 21.08 14.96
CA ASP A 315 -18.46 21.83 16.06
C ASP A 315 -16.99 21.43 16.31
N ASP A 316 -16.15 22.46 16.44
CA ASP A 316 -14.74 22.35 16.78
C ASP A 316 -14.53 22.53 18.29
N GLU A 317 -14.96 21.49 19.02
CA GLU A 317 -15.00 21.45 20.48
C GLU A 317 -13.71 20.91 21.12
N LEU A 318 -13.56 21.21 22.41
CA LEU A 318 -12.57 20.58 23.27
C LEU A 318 -13.09 19.22 23.78
N LEU A 319 -12.17 18.39 24.27
CA LEU A 319 -12.48 17.11 24.90
C LEU A 319 -13.22 17.31 26.22
N ASN A 320 -14.10 16.37 26.54
CA ASN A 320 -14.69 16.25 27.86
C ASN A 320 -13.77 15.41 28.79
N SER A 321 -14.18 15.17 30.03
CA SER A 321 -13.39 14.39 30.99
C SER A 321 -13.08 12.97 30.49
N GLU A 322 -14.06 12.31 29.86
CA GLU A 322 -13.90 10.97 29.29
C GLU A 322 -12.91 10.98 28.10
N GLY A 323 -13.00 11.98 27.22
CA GLY A 323 -12.08 12.17 26.11
C GLY A 323 -10.64 12.44 26.56
N LEU A 324 -10.46 13.18 27.66
CA LEU A 324 -9.16 13.39 28.27
C LEU A 324 -8.60 12.09 28.87
N GLU A 325 -9.40 11.31 29.59
CA GLU A 325 -9.00 10.00 30.12
C GLU A 325 -8.62 9.02 29.00
N TYR A 326 -9.45 8.96 27.96
CA TYR A 326 -9.17 8.21 26.73
C TYR A 326 -7.80 8.56 26.14
N SER A 327 -7.48 9.86 26.03
CA SER A 327 -6.22 10.31 25.45
C SER A 327 -4.99 9.81 26.23
N GLU A 328 -5.10 9.72 27.55
CA GLU A 328 -4.05 9.21 28.43
C GLU A 328 -3.88 7.69 28.27
N ILE A 329 -5.00 6.96 28.22
CA ILE A 329 -5.00 5.50 27.99
C ILE A 329 -4.39 5.18 26.63
N LEU A 330 -4.82 5.87 25.56
CA LEU A 330 -4.26 5.73 24.22
C LEU A 330 -2.74 5.93 24.21
N CYS A 331 -2.27 7.02 24.83
CA CYS A 331 -0.85 7.33 24.93
C CYS A 331 -0.07 6.26 25.68
N LYS A 332 -0.56 5.83 26.85
CA LYS A 332 0.07 4.79 27.66
C LYS A 332 0.17 3.47 26.90
N THR A 333 -0.93 3.03 26.30
CA THR A 333 -1.01 1.74 25.58
C THR A 333 -0.09 1.72 24.37
N LEU A 334 -0.13 2.75 23.53
CA LEU A 334 0.73 2.81 22.34
C LEU A 334 2.21 2.89 22.72
N LEU A 335 2.58 3.69 23.72
CA LEU A 335 3.98 3.77 24.15
C LEU A 335 4.49 2.46 24.75
N ALA A 336 3.65 1.71 25.48
CA ALA A 336 3.99 0.38 25.94
C ALA A 336 4.22 -0.58 24.76
N ARG A 337 3.34 -0.53 23.76
CA ARG A 337 3.44 -1.34 22.54
C ARG A 337 4.72 -1.06 21.75
N LEU A 338 5.05 0.21 21.53
CA LEU A 338 6.29 0.62 20.84
C LEU A 338 7.54 0.15 21.59
N LYS A 339 7.54 0.20 22.93
CA LYS A 339 8.65 -0.31 23.75
C LYS A 339 8.83 -1.81 23.60
N GLU A 340 7.73 -2.58 23.63
CA GLU A 340 7.81 -4.03 23.50
C GLU A 340 8.30 -4.45 22.10
N LYS A 341 7.80 -3.78 21.06
CA LYS A 341 8.29 -3.95 19.68
C LYS A 341 9.80 -3.74 19.59
N ARG A 342 10.30 -2.60 20.09
CA ARG A 342 11.76 -2.29 20.07
C ARG A 342 12.59 -3.30 20.86
N LYS A 343 12.04 -3.81 21.97
CA LYS A 343 12.71 -4.84 22.78
C LYS A 343 12.80 -6.17 22.04
N GLN A 344 11.76 -6.53 21.30
CA GLN A 344 11.76 -7.72 20.44
C GLN A 344 12.78 -7.58 19.31
N GLU A 345 12.78 -6.45 18.59
CA GLU A 345 13.74 -6.17 17.52
C GLU A 345 15.18 -6.20 18.03
N LEU A 346 15.45 -5.62 19.22
CA LEU A 346 16.78 -5.65 19.83
C LEU A 346 17.22 -7.07 20.20
N ARG A 347 16.31 -7.91 20.70
CA ARG A 347 16.62 -9.33 21.00
C ARG A 347 16.99 -10.09 19.74
N GLU A 348 16.25 -9.89 18.66
CA GLU A 348 16.54 -10.49 17.35
C GLU A 348 17.90 -10.01 16.82
N MET A 349 18.23 -8.72 16.96
CA MET A 349 19.54 -8.18 16.57
C MET A 349 20.71 -8.76 17.37
N ILE A 350 20.54 -8.93 18.70
CA ILE A 350 21.57 -9.54 19.57
C ILE A 350 21.81 -11.00 19.17
N ASN A 351 20.75 -11.73 18.83
CA ASN A 351 20.86 -13.11 18.36
C ASN A 351 21.49 -13.21 16.95
N GLU A 352 21.55 -12.11 16.18
CA GLU A 352 21.98 -12.09 14.78
C GLU A 352 23.46 -11.65 14.50
N SER A 353 24.26 -11.19 15.47
CA SER A 353 25.64 -10.69 15.21
C SER A 353 26.73 -11.51 15.94
N PRO A 354 27.90 -11.86 15.32
CA PRO A 354 28.05 -12.81 14.22
C PRO A 354 29.04 -13.96 14.49
N ILE A 355 28.84 -15.10 13.81
CA ILE A 355 29.73 -16.28 13.70
C ILE A 355 30.91 -16.03 12.71
N TYR A 356 31.07 -14.82 12.18
CA TYR A 356 32.22 -14.49 11.33
C TYR A 356 33.42 -14.05 12.19
N SER A 357 34.13 -15.03 12.75
CA SER A 357 35.57 -14.91 12.99
C SER A 357 36.27 -15.90 12.07
N THR A 358 36.90 -15.39 11.01
CA THR A 358 37.96 -16.12 10.33
C THR A 358 39.11 -16.30 11.32
N PRO A 359 39.70 -17.50 11.46
CA PRO A 359 40.90 -17.65 12.26
C PRO A 359 42.05 -16.97 11.51
N ILE A 360 42.46 -15.79 11.96
CA ILE A 360 43.75 -15.22 11.55
C ILE A 360 44.81 -16.08 12.22
N SER A 361 45.49 -16.87 11.39
CA SER A 361 46.73 -17.55 11.72
C SER A 361 47.80 -16.55 12.16
N SER A 362 48.51 -16.98 13.19
CA SER A 362 49.67 -16.39 13.83
C SER A 362 50.70 -15.75 12.88
N VAL A 363 51.01 -14.47 13.11
CA VAL A 363 52.35 -13.91 12.88
C VAL A 363 52.71 -12.99 14.04
N ASN A 364 53.76 -13.37 14.78
CA ASN A 364 54.41 -12.53 15.79
C ASN A 364 55.20 -11.40 15.10
N SER A 365 55.06 -10.17 15.58
CA SER A 365 56.20 -9.24 15.74
C SER A 365 55.85 -8.07 16.66
N GLN A 366 56.81 -7.74 17.52
CA GLN A 366 56.80 -6.66 18.49
C GLN A 366 56.93 -5.30 17.79
N SER A 367 56.21 -4.27 18.26
CA SER A 367 56.75 -2.97 18.72
C SER A 367 55.78 -1.79 18.59
N SER A 368 55.91 -0.89 19.58
CA SER A 368 55.57 0.54 19.63
C SER A 368 54.12 1.01 19.48
N SER A 369 53.62 1.43 20.63
CA SER A 369 52.65 2.51 20.90
C SER A 369 52.46 3.57 19.80
N SER A 370 51.21 3.67 19.34
CA SER A 370 50.59 4.96 19.01
C SER A 370 49.07 4.85 19.27
N ASN A 371 48.60 5.61 20.25
CA ASN A 371 47.18 5.74 20.59
C ASN A 371 46.37 6.19 19.37
N VAL A 372 45.50 5.32 18.86
CA VAL A 372 44.36 5.72 18.05
C VAL A 372 43.12 5.41 18.87
N SER A 373 42.47 6.48 19.31
CA SER A 373 41.22 6.50 20.05
C SER A 373 40.16 5.65 19.38
N THR A 374 39.70 4.61 20.09
CA THR A 374 38.44 3.93 19.86
C THR A 374 37.29 4.92 20.04
N GLU A 375 36.98 5.67 18.99
CA GLU A 375 35.74 6.45 18.92
C GLU A 375 34.62 5.62 18.28
N ASN A 376 33.52 5.54 19.03
CA ASN A 376 32.13 5.37 18.58
C ASN A 376 31.60 3.96 18.24
N ILE A 377 31.60 3.06 19.23
CA ILE A 377 30.45 2.17 19.43
C ILE A 377 29.64 2.77 20.60
N PRO A 378 28.44 3.34 20.39
CA PRO A 378 27.65 3.85 21.49
C PRO A 378 27.20 2.67 22.35
N SER A 379 27.69 2.59 23.58
CA SER A 379 27.13 1.72 24.61
C SER A 379 25.67 2.13 24.87
N LEU A 380 24.73 1.38 24.30
CA LEU A 380 23.29 1.58 24.48
C LEU A 380 22.91 1.29 25.94
N THR A 381 23.02 2.30 26.80
CA THR A 381 22.48 2.23 28.17
C THR A 381 20.95 2.14 28.13
N ARG A 382 20.34 1.52 29.15
CA ARG A 382 18.88 1.36 29.33
C ARG A 382 18.07 2.67 29.14
N LYS A 383 18.71 3.84 29.31
CA LYS A 383 18.14 5.18 29.09
C LYS A 383 18.01 5.59 27.61
N HIS A 384 18.76 5.00 26.68
CA HIS A 384 18.69 5.30 25.24
C HIS A 384 17.50 4.63 24.54
N LEU A 385 16.96 3.53 25.08
CA LEU A 385 15.79 2.82 24.55
C LEU A 385 14.47 3.62 24.66
N SER A 386 14.43 4.63 25.55
CA SER A 386 13.22 5.41 25.86
C SER A 386 13.17 6.79 25.21
N ARG A 387 14.24 7.24 24.54
CA ARG A 387 14.34 8.62 24.02
C ARG A 387 14.27 8.61 22.50
N GLN A 388 13.32 9.34 21.93
CA GLN A 388 13.23 9.56 20.48
C GLN A 388 14.56 10.18 19.98
N PRO A 389 15.13 9.70 18.88
CA PRO A 389 16.26 10.37 18.25
C PRO A 389 15.83 11.78 17.82
N SER A 390 16.67 12.80 18.06
CA SER A 390 16.45 14.18 17.59
C SER A 390 16.74 14.27 16.10
N THR A 391 15.97 13.55 15.30
CA THR A 391 16.10 13.47 13.84
C THR A 391 14.82 13.97 13.18
N ALA A 392 14.90 14.38 11.92
CA ALA A 392 13.73 14.80 11.17
C ALA A 392 12.67 13.68 11.15
N ASP A 393 11.38 14.07 11.10
CA ASP A 393 10.27 13.13 11.04
C ASP A 393 10.50 12.11 9.91
N GLY A 394 10.34 10.83 10.21
CA GLY A 394 10.48 9.81 9.19
C GLY A 394 11.92 9.52 8.74
N SER A 395 12.95 10.08 9.38
CA SER A 395 14.35 9.89 8.95
C SER A 395 15.08 8.75 9.66
N SER A 396 14.41 8.08 10.60
CA SER A 396 14.98 6.98 11.39
C SER A 396 13.92 5.92 11.63
N VAL A 397 14.30 4.65 11.53
CA VAL A 397 13.44 3.49 11.80
C VAL A 397 12.83 3.53 13.21
N ASN A 398 13.53 4.16 14.15
CA ASN A 398 13.07 4.32 15.53
C ASN A 398 12.24 5.59 15.76
N SER A 399 12.04 6.41 14.74
CA SER A 399 11.25 7.63 14.85
C SER A 399 9.78 7.29 15.11
N PHE A 400 9.11 8.13 15.90
CA PHE A 400 7.67 8.07 16.11
C PHE A 400 7.11 9.49 16.03
N VAL A 401 6.09 9.67 15.19
CA VAL A 401 5.38 10.94 15.05
C VAL A 401 3.88 10.72 15.18
N VAL A 402 3.18 11.74 15.68
CA VAL A 402 1.73 11.77 15.72
C VAL A 402 1.22 12.78 14.70
N TRP A 403 0.27 12.39 13.88
CA TRP A 403 -0.45 13.26 12.96
C TRP A 403 -1.86 13.48 13.47
N THR A 404 -2.32 14.73 13.41
CA THR A 404 -3.68 15.12 13.79
C THR A 404 -4.30 16.00 12.72
N ALA A 405 -5.63 16.08 12.71
CA ALA A 405 -6.31 17.17 12.02
C ALA A 405 -6.02 18.52 12.70
N THR A 406 -6.45 19.62 12.07
CA THR A 406 -6.37 20.97 12.67
C THR A 406 -7.49 21.22 13.70
N ARG A 407 -8.38 20.24 13.91
CA ARG A 407 -9.49 20.34 14.86
C ARG A 407 -9.01 20.16 16.31
N LYS A 408 -9.70 20.83 17.24
CA LYS A 408 -9.39 20.82 18.68
C LYS A 408 -9.47 19.43 19.28
N ARG A 409 -10.55 18.67 19.05
CA ARG A 409 -10.67 17.27 19.54
C ARG A 409 -9.47 16.41 19.18
N THR A 410 -9.05 16.42 17.91
CA THR A 410 -7.88 15.65 17.46
C THR A 410 -6.59 16.18 18.07
N SER A 411 -6.44 17.50 18.14
CA SER A 411 -5.25 18.13 18.72
C SER A 411 -5.14 17.85 20.22
N GLU A 412 -6.21 17.95 20.99
CA GLU A 412 -6.19 17.68 22.42
C GLU A 412 -5.98 16.20 22.74
N THR A 413 -6.52 15.30 21.92
CA THR A 413 -6.25 13.85 22.05
C THR A 413 -4.75 13.56 21.93
N ALA A 414 -3.99 14.40 21.22
CA ALA A 414 -2.54 14.29 21.10
C ALA A 414 -1.75 14.98 22.23
N ASN A 415 -2.38 15.74 23.13
CA ASN A 415 -1.69 16.47 24.21
C ASN A 415 -0.83 15.57 25.12
N PRO A 416 -1.28 14.37 25.53
CA PRO A 416 -0.43 13.45 26.28
C PRO A 416 0.88 13.12 25.58
N PHE A 417 0.88 12.98 24.25
CA PHE A 417 2.08 12.74 23.46
C PHE A 417 2.99 13.97 23.42
N ARG A 418 2.43 15.18 23.25
CA ARG A 418 3.20 16.44 23.33
C ARG A 418 3.92 16.58 24.67
N ARG A 419 3.24 16.30 25.79
CA ARG A 419 3.83 16.35 27.14
C ARG A 419 4.97 15.35 27.32
N LYS A 420 4.99 14.25 26.56
CA LYS A 420 6.09 13.27 26.52
C LYS A 420 7.22 13.66 25.54
N GLY A 421 7.15 14.83 24.91
CA GLY A 421 8.15 15.32 23.96
C GLY A 421 8.09 14.64 22.59
N ILE A 422 6.96 14.04 22.24
CA ILE A 422 6.75 13.42 20.93
C ILE A 422 6.26 14.48 19.95
N THR A 423 6.83 14.48 18.75
CA THR A 423 6.45 15.40 17.69
C THR A 423 5.00 15.14 17.26
N VAL A 424 4.17 16.19 17.32
CA VAL A 424 2.80 16.17 16.81
C VAL A 424 2.71 17.14 15.64
N ARG A 425 2.21 16.67 14.51
CA ARG A 425 2.04 17.44 13.28
C ARG A 425 0.56 17.56 12.94
N GLU A 426 0.10 18.80 12.90
CA GLU A 426 -1.25 19.11 12.43
C GLU A 426 -1.26 19.16 10.90
N ARG A 427 -2.26 18.51 10.29
CA ARG A 427 -2.43 18.40 8.84
C ARG A 427 -3.87 18.76 8.49
N TYR A 428 -4.05 19.80 7.67
CA TYR A 428 -5.38 20.22 7.21
C TYR A 428 -6.08 19.10 6.41
N GLN A 429 -5.31 18.30 5.69
CA GLN A 429 -5.81 17.14 4.98
C GLN A 429 -6.47 16.13 5.95
N LEU A 430 -6.07 16.00 7.20
CA LEU A 430 -6.75 15.08 8.13
C LEU A 430 -8.08 15.61 8.69
N ASN A 431 -8.58 16.76 8.21
CA ASN A 431 -9.91 17.24 8.58
C ASN A 431 -10.99 16.27 8.09
N GLN A 432 -11.98 16.04 8.96
CA GLN A 432 -13.16 15.24 8.70
C GLN A 432 -13.86 15.65 7.38
N LEU A 433 -14.49 14.70 6.71
CA LEU A 433 -15.36 14.93 5.55
C LEU A 433 -16.31 16.10 5.84
N ASN A 434 -16.55 16.98 4.87
CA ASN A 434 -17.54 18.04 5.03
C ASN A 434 -18.94 17.54 4.64
N THR A 435 -19.89 17.51 5.57
CA THR A 435 -21.27 17.07 5.33
C THR A 435 -22.18 18.16 4.72
N GLY A 436 -21.69 19.40 4.58
CA GLY A 436 -22.41 20.47 3.89
C GLY A 436 -23.75 20.80 4.54
N ALA A 437 -24.81 20.82 3.73
CA ALA A 437 -26.14 21.24 4.17
C ALA A 437 -26.83 20.25 5.13
N VAL A 438 -26.41 18.98 5.18
CA VAL A 438 -27.03 17.95 6.05
C VAL A 438 -26.31 17.77 7.39
N ALA A 439 -25.35 18.63 7.68
CA ALA A 439 -24.50 18.51 8.85
C ALA A 439 -25.31 18.62 10.15
N ASP A 440 -25.11 17.66 11.07
CA ASP A 440 -25.82 17.53 12.35
C ASP A 440 -27.36 17.41 12.28
N MET A 441 -27.93 17.21 11.08
CA MET A 441 -29.36 16.92 10.91
C MET A 441 -29.67 15.46 11.25
N PRO A 442 -30.79 15.17 11.94
CA PRO A 442 -31.25 13.81 12.13
C PRO A 442 -31.69 13.20 10.80
N GLU A 443 -31.54 11.88 10.67
CA GLU A 443 -31.85 11.15 9.44
C GLU A 443 -33.30 11.38 8.97
N GLU A 444 -34.26 11.44 9.89
CA GLU A 444 -35.66 11.73 9.59
C GLU A 444 -35.87 13.09 8.90
N GLU A 445 -35.07 14.10 9.25
CA GLU A 445 -35.13 15.43 8.65
C GLU A 445 -34.47 15.45 7.28
N ILE A 446 -33.34 14.73 7.13
CA ILE A 446 -32.67 14.56 5.85
C ILE A 446 -33.61 13.90 4.84
N ILE A 447 -34.33 12.84 5.24
CA ILE A 447 -35.31 12.16 4.37
C ILE A 447 -36.42 13.12 3.94
N LYS A 448 -36.91 13.99 4.84
CA LYS A 448 -38.00 14.93 4.53
C LYS A 448 -37.56 16.07 3.60
N ILE A 449 -36.38 16.65 3.82
CA ILE A 449 -35.91 17.83 3.08
C ILE A 449 -35.19 17.43 1.78
N PHE A 450 -34.44 16.33 1.81
CA PHE A 450 -33.55 15.89 0.74
C PHE A 450 -33.81 14.43 0.30
N GLU A 451 -35.08 14.02 0.17
CA GLU A 451 -35.49 12.66 -0.17
C GLU A 451 -34.70 12.07 -1.36
N ASN A 452 -34.64 12.82 -2.47
CA ASN A 452 -33.94 12.38 -3.69
C ASN A 452 -32.44 12.21 -3.50
N GLU A 453 -31.81 13.05 -2.67
CA GLU A 453 -30.37 12.96 -2.39
C GLU A 453 -30.11 11.76 -1.46
N TYR A 454 -30.94 11.56 -0.43
CA TYR A 454 -30.84 10.42 0.47
C TYR A 454 -30.98 9.07 -0.26
N LEU A 455 -31.90 8.95 -1.22
CA LEU A 455 -32.01 7.76 -2.06
C LEU A 455 -30.77 7.52 -2.93
N GLN A 456 -30.09 8.59 -3.36
CA GLN A 456 -28.84 8.47 -4.11
C GLN A 456 -27.67 8.09 -3.19
N ASP A 457 -27.62 8.62 -1.97
CA ASP A 457 -26.63 8.28 -0.96
C ASP A 457 -26.69 6.79 -0.62
N LEU A 458 -27.88 6.27 -0.31
CA LEU A 458 -28.09 4.84 -0.03
C LEU A 458 -27.60 3.93 -1.18
N LYS A 459 -27.66 4.41 -2.41
CA LYS A 459 -27.26 3.65 -3.59
C LYS A 459 -25.75 3.66 -3.82
N ASP A 460 -25.09 4.79 -3.56
CA ASP A 460 -23.64 4.95 -3.75
C ASP A 460 -23.05 5.93 -2.71
N PRO A 461 -22.90 5.50 -1.45
CA PRO A 461 -22.47 6.40 -0.36
C PRO A 461 -21.05 6.94 -0.56
N TYR A 462 -20.26 6.29 -1.41
CA TYR A 462 -18.87 6.69 -1.65
C TYR A 462 -18.77 7.93 -2.56
N HIS A 463 -19.55 7.95 -3.64
CA HIS A 463 -19.50 9.03 -4.63
C HIS A 463 -20.57 10.09 -4.40
N HIS A 464 -21.61 9.79 -3.64
CA HIS A 464 -22.67 10.74 -3.37
C HIS A 464 -22.15 11.97 -2.64
N ARG A 465 -22.68 13.14 -3.02
CA ARG A 465 -22.30 14.44 -2.47
C ARG A 465 -23.56 15.25 -2.22
N TYR A 466 -23.89 15.42 -0.94
CA TYR A 466 -24.95 16.32 -0.52
C TYR A 466 -24.64 17.79 -0.91
N PRO A 467 -25.66 18.67 -0.95
CA PRO A 467 -25.45 20.07 -1.28
C PRO A 467 -24.37 20.73 -0.40
N ARG A 468 -23.37 21.33 -1.05
CA ARG A 468 -22.20 21.98 -0.40
C ARG A 468 -21.34 21.04 0.47
N ALA A 469 -21.45 19.73 0.28
CA ALA A 469 -20.67 18.71 0.98
C ALA A 469 -19.45 18.24 0.17
N GLU A 470 -18.59 17.43 0.80
CA GLU A 470 -17.61 16.55 0.19
C GLU A 470 -18.17 15.12 0.14
N SER A 471 -17.80 14.33 -0.88
CA SER A 471 -17.99 12.88 -0.88
C SER A 471 -16.74 12.17 -0.31
N TYR A 472 -16.83 10.84 -0.09
CA TYR A 472 -15.63 10.06 0.23
C TYR A 472 -14.60 10.06 -0.90
N HIS A 473 -15.05 10.17 -2.15
CA HIS A 473 -14.18 10.38 -3.31
C HIS A 473 -13.40 11.68 -3.21
N ASP A 474 -14.06 12.80 -2.87
CA ASP A 474 -13.39 14.10 -2.69
C ASP A 474 -12.35 14.04 -1.56
N LEU A 475 -12.72 13.39 -0.45
CA LEU A 475 -11.82 13.16 0.67
C LEU A 475 -10.60 12.33 0.27
N ALA A 476 -10.80 11.26 -0.53
CA ALA A 476 -9.72 10.40 -1.01
C ALA A 476 -8.74 11.14 -1.92
N VAL A 477 -9.24 12.00 -2.82
CA VAL A 477 -8.39 12.86 -3.67
C VAL A 477 -7.60 13.85 -2.80
N ARG A 478 -8.23 14.46 -1.78
CA ARG A 478 -7.59 15.39 -0.85
C ARG A 478 -6.48 14.72 -0.01
N MET A 479 -6.54 13.41 0.22
CA MET A 479 -5.58 12.67 1.04
C MET A 479 -4.30 12.30 0.31
N GLU A 480 -4.27 12.36 -1.02
CA GLU A 480 -3.14 11.90 -1.82
C GLU A 480 -1.76 12.46 -1.37
N PRO A 481 -1.59 13.76 -1.06
CA PRO A 481 -0.30 14.28 -0.62
C PRO A 481 0.19 13.64 0.68
N LEU A 482 -0.73 13.34 1.61
CA LEU A 482 -0.39 12.67 2.87
C LEU A 482 -0.01 11.21 2.67
N LEU A 483 -0.64 10.53 1.70
CA LEU A 483 -0.27 9.16 1.37
C LEU A 483 1.17 9.11 0.86
N LEU A 484 1.57 10.03 -0.02
CA LEU A 484 2.94 10.11 -0.52
C LEU A 484 3.96 10.51 0.56
N GLU A 485 3.59 11.44 1.46
CA GLU A 485 4.41 11.76 2.64
C GLU A 485 4.58 10.53 3.54
N MET A 486 3.48 9.81 3.80
CA MET A 486 3.50 8.57 4.55
C MET A 486 4.35 7.51 3.84
N GLU A 487 4.35 7.42 2.51
CA GLU A 487 5.21 6.53 1.69
C GLU A 487 6.69 6.92 1.68
N ARG A 488 7.02 8.16 2.06
CA ARG A 488 8.41 8.64 2.22
C ARG A 488 9.01 8.41 3.61
N MET A 489 8.17 8.33 4.64
CA MET A 489 8.63 8.26 6.02
C MET A 489 9.06 6.87 6.49
N ASP A 490 10.17 6.80 7.22
CA ASP A 490 10.59 5.62 7.97
C ASP A 490 10.31 5.82 9.47
N GLY A 491 9.74 4.80 10.11
CA GLY A 491 9.37 4.82 11.52
C GLY A 491 7.88 4.63 11.75
N ASP A 492 7.48 4.71 13.02
CA ASP A 492 6.11 4.52 13.44
C ASP A 492 5.31 5.83 13.34
N ILE A 493 4.06 5.75 12.86
CA ILE A 493 3.18 6.91 12.72
C ILE A 493 1.87 6.62 13.43
N LEU A 494 1.42 7.52 14.31
CA LEU A 494 0.06 7.50 14.84
C LEU A 494 -0.76 8.57 14.13
N ILE A 495 -1.90 8.19 13.55
CA ILE A 495 -2.87 9.13 12.99
C ILE A 495 -4.09 9.17 13.91
N ILE A 496 -4.32 10.34 14.51
CA ILE A 496 -5.51 10.64 15.30
C ILE A 496 -6.43 11.52 14.45
N ALA A 497 -7.56 10.97 14.03
CA ALA A 497 -8.50 11.66 13.16
C ALA A 497 -9.95 11.25 13.45
N HIS A 498 -10.87 11.89 12.73
CA HIS A 498 -12.28 11.47 12.70
C HIS A 498 -12.49 10.27 11.79
N GLU A 499 -13.59 9.56 12.00
CA GLU A 499 -13.87 8.28 11.37
C GLU A 499 -13.80 8.32 9.83
N SER A 500 -14.42 9.32 9.19
CA SER A 500 -14.37 9.46 7.71
C SER A 500 -12.95 9.45 7.14
N VAL A 501 -11.99 10.06 7.83
CA VAL A 501 -10.58 10.13 7.39
C VAL A 501 -9.88 8.80 7.61
N LEU A 502 -10.12 8.16 8.77
CA LEU A 502 -9.57 6.84 9.07
C LEU A 502 -10.06 5.78 8.06
N ARG A 503 -11.34 5.84 7.67
CA ARG A 503 -11.94 4.98 6.63
C ARG A 503 -11.17 5.07 5.32
N VAL A 504 -10.89 6.28 4.86
CA VAL A 504 -10.18 6.54 3.59
C VAL A 504 -8.73 6.08 3.64
N LEU A 505 -7.99 6.41 4.72
CA LEU A 505 -6.60 6.02 4.88
C LEU A 505 -6.44 4.50 5.05
N TYR A 506 -7.33 3.87 5.81
CA TYR A 506 -7.40 2.41 5.90
C TYR A 506 -7.75 1.79 4.56
N GLY A 507 -8.68 2.37 3.81
CA GLY A 507 -9.02 1.93 2.46
C GLY A 507 -7.81 1.88 1.52
N TYR A 508 -6.92 2.87 1.59
CA TYR A 508 -5.64 2.84 0.86
C TYR A 508 -4.72 1.73 1.38
N LEU A 509 -4.42 1.73 2.68
CA LEU A 509 -3.45 0.81 3.29
C LEU A 509 -3.89 -0.65 3.27
N MET A 510 -5.18 -0.93 3.19
CA MET A 510 -5.73 -2.29 3.13
C MET A 510 -6.31 -2.64 1.75
N ALA A 511 -6.08 -1.77 0.75
CA ALA A 511 -6.55 -1.95 -0.63
C ALA A 511 -8.04 -2.30 -0.71
N CYS A 512 -8.86 -1.61 0.07
CA CYS A 512 -10.31 -1.83 0.12
C CYS A 512 -11.00 -1.30 -1.13
N SER A 513 -12.15 -1.91 -1.46
CA SER A 513 -13.06 -1.42 -2.49
C SER A 513 -13.69 -0.09 -2.06
N CYS A 514 -14.01 0.78 -3.02
CA CYS A 514 -14.71 2.04 -2.73
C CYS A 514 -16.05 1.80 -2.02
N TYR A 515 -16.73 0.69 -2.31
CA TYR A 515 -18.02 0.35 -1.69
C TYR A 515 -17.91 -0.04 -0.21
N SER A 516 -16.76 -0.56 0.23
CA SER A 516 -16.60 -0.94 1.64
C SER A 516 -16.10 0.21 2.50
N ILE A 517 -15.44 1.23 1.93
CA ILE A 517 -14.86 2.36 2.67
C ILE A 517 -15.89 3.06 3.59
N PRO A 518 -17.10 3.44 3.12
CA PRO A 518 -18.08 4.12 3.96
C PRO A 518 -18.60 3.25 5.13
N ALA A 519 -18.48 1.93 5.04
CA ALA A 519 -18.96 0.98 6.06
C ALA A 519 -17.88 0.56 7.07
N LEU A 520 -16.63 1.01 6.93
CA LEU A 520 -15.55 0.66 7.86
C LEU A 520 -15.73 1.36 9.22
N GLU A 521 -15.62 0.62 10.31
CA GLU A 521 -15.82 1.14 11.66
C GLU A 521 -14.51 1.32 12.45
N PHE A 522 -14.43 2.45 13.15
CA PHE A 522 -13.32 2.83 14.02
C PHE A 522 -13.87 3.27 15.40
N PRO A 523 -14.26 2.30 16.26
CA PRO A 523 -14.69 2.60 17.61
C PRO A 523 -13.55 3.20 18.44
N ARG A 524 -13.88 3.91 19.51
CA ARG A 524 -12.90 4.58 20.37
C ARG A 524 -12.17 3.62 21.30
N ASP A 525 -12.74 2.45 21.60
CA ASP A 525 -12.10 1.42 22.43
C ASP A 525 -11.03 0.61 21.69
N GLU A 526 -10.70 0.96 20.45
CA GLU A 526 -9.72 0.23 19.65
C GLU A 526 -8.63 1.14 19.06
N LEU A 527 -7.42 0.60 19.04
CA LEU A 527 -6.26 1.09 18.30
C LEU A 527 -5.98 0.10 17.17
N ILE A 528 -5.93 0.58 15.93
CA ILE A 528 -5.61 -0.27 14.78
C ILE A 528 -4.13 -0.12 14.45
N GLU A 529 -3.42 -1.24 14.35
CA GLU A 529 -2.01 -1.34 13.97
C GLU A 529 -1.89 -1.97 12.59
N ILE A 530 -1.28 -1.26 11.64
CA ILE A 530 -0.97 -1.73 10.28
C ILE A 530 0.54 -1.91 10.15
N SER A 531 0.96 -3.12 9.79
CA SER A 531 2.36 -3.47 9.53
C SER A 531 2.58 -3.67 8.03
N TYR A 532 3.62 -3.03 7.50
CA TYR A 532 4.04 -3.24 6.12
C TYR A 532 4.84 -4.54 5.99
N THR A 533 4.46 -5.39 5.05
CA THR A 533 5.32 -6.48 4.58
C THR A 533 5.62 -6.30 3.09
N PRO A 534 6.62 -7.00 2.53
CA PRO A 534 6.95 -6.89 1.11
C PRO A 534 5.83 -7.32 0.16
N TYR A 535 4.92 -8.20 0.61
CA TYR A 535 3.91 -8.82 -0.22
C TYR A 535 2.51 -8.27 0.06
N GLU A 536 2.18 -8.01 1.33
CA GLU A 536 0.86 -7.54 1.76
C GLU A 536 0.97 -6.70 3.05
N ASN A 537 -0.04 -5.89 3.36
CA ASN A 537 -0.14 -5.26 4.66
C ASN A 537 -0.93 -6.13 5.64
N LEU A 538 -0.50 -6.11 6.90
CA LEU A 538 -1.15 -6.83 7.98
C LEU A 538 -1.83 -5.85 8.93
N THR A 539 -3.03 -6.17 9.40
CA THR A 539 -3.78 -5.35 10.36
C THR A 539 -4.02 -6.10 11.67
N LYS A 540 -3.97 -5.36 12.78
CA LYS A 540 -4.33 -5.85 14.11
C LYS A 540 -5.13 -4.79 14.88
N ARG A 541 -6.30 -5.17 15.38
CA ARG A 541 -7.09 -4.34 16.31
C ARG A 541 -6.63 -4.62 17.75
N ILE A 542 -6.37 -3.56 18.51
CA ILE A 542 -5.86 -3.62 19.88
C ILE A 542 -6.87 -2.90 20.77
N LYS A 543 -7.44 -3.63 21.73
CA LYS A 543 -8.41 -3.06 22.66
C LYS A 543 -7.73 -2.15 23.68
N LEU A 544 -8.36 -1.01 23.95
CA LEU A 544 -7.98 -0.06 24.99
C LEU A 544 -8.76 -0.39 26.25
N GLU A 545 -8.07 -0.92 27.25
CA GLU A 545 -8.68 -1.29 28.53
C GLU A 545 -9.30 -0.08 29.22
N GLY A 546 -10.56 -0.20 29.65
CA GLY A 546 -11.28 0.85 30.36
C GLY A 546 -11.87 1.95 29.48
N VAL A 547 -11.88 1.78 28.16
CA VAL A 547 -12.50 2.71 27.21
C VAL A 547 -13.77 2.07 26.64
N GLU A 548 -14.86 2.82 26.61
CA GLU A 548 -16.08 2.42 25.91
C GLU A 548 -16.01 2.71 24.41
N PRO A 549 -16.64 1.88 23.56
CA PRO A 549 -16.59 2.02 22.09
C PRO A 549 -17.05 3.38 21.55
#